data_AF-W4I840-F1
#
_entry.id   AF-W4I840-F1
#
_cell.length_a   1.000
_cell.length_b   1.000
_cell.length_c   1.000
_cell.angle_alpha   90.00
_cell.angle_beta   90.00
_cell.angle_gamma   90.00
#
_symmetry.space_group_name_H-M   'P 1'
#
loop_
_entity.id
_entity.type
_entity.pdbx_description
1 polymer ?
#
loop_
_entity_poly.entity_id
_entity_poly.type
_entity_poly.pdbx_seq_one_letter_code
_entity_poly.pdbx_strand_id
1 'polypeptide(L)'
;MKNFLKYEKDNEEKDEDLINCLNYKMVPLDLNDSSSFEKILLSYNFDFNKPTIFICECVLIYLETESSDNLIKKLSELMKNTSCIIVYEQVTYDDKYLSFIHRGINLKSIYKYYNLQTQLERYKSLGWVNVYINDMNEIYDYHINMEEKKKIELIEMFDEFEEWRLLQNHYFILVAFNCYNNINLEELKQFLTCQKEK
;
A
#
# COMPACT_ATOMS: atom_id res chain seq x y z
N MET A 1 -18.10 0.13 17.20
CA MET A 1 -18.49 0.02 15.77
C MET A 1 -19.88 0.60 15.45
N LYS A 2 -20.93 0.40 16.28
CA LYS A 2 -22.32 0.87 15.98
C LYS A 2 -22.51 2.38 15.73
N ASN A 3 -21.56 3.25 16.11
CA ASN A 3 -21.65 4.70 15.88
C ASN A 3 -20.80 5.20 14.69
N PHE A 4 -20.05 4.32 14.02
CA PHE A 4 -19.21 4.71 12.88
C PHE A 4 -19.94 4.56 11.55
N LEU A 5 -20.66 3.45 11.35
CA LEU A 5 -21.36 3.15 10.09
C LEU A 5 -22.67 3.95 10.00
N LYS A 6 -22.87 4.67 8.89
CA LYS A 6 -24.04 5.51 8.65
C LYS A 6 -24.89 4.92 7.54
N TYR A 7 -25.94 4.21 7.90
CA TYR A 7 -26.89 3.63 6.95
C TYR A 7 -27.92 4.67 6.49
N GLU A 8 -28.41 4.53 5.26
CA GLU A 8 -29.60 5.26 4.83
C GLU A 8 -30.83 4.68 5.52
N LYS A 9 -31.81 5.55 5.83
CA LYS A 9 -33.00 5.18 6.63
C LYS A 9 -33.87 4.08 6.00
N ASP A 10 -33.67 3.75 4.72
CA ASP A 10 -34.48 2.79 3.95
C ASP A 10 -33.66 1.62 3.36
N ASN A 11 -32.38 1.46 3.72
CA ASN A 11 -31.48 0.40 3.22
C ASN A 11 -31.19 -0.66 4.31
N GLU A 12 -32.22 -1.15 5.00
CA GLU A 12 -32.05 -2.18 6.04
C GLU A 12 -31.78 -3.59 5.50
N GLU A 13 -31.89 -3.85 4.19
CA GLU A 13 -31.54 -5.17 3.63
C GLU A 13 -30.97 -5.04 2.22
N LYS A 14 -29.74 -5.52 2.01
CA LYS A 14 -29.22 -6.09 0.74
C LYS A 14 -27.80 -6.63 0.95
N ASP A 15 -27.68 -7.96 0.75
CA ASP A 15 -26.54 -8.87 0.98
C ASP A 15 -26.11 -9.04 2.45
N GLU A 16 -26.33 -10.24 3.02
CA GLU A 16 -26.01 -10.57 4.42
C GLU A 16 -24.50 -10.46 4.74
N ASP A 17 -23.63 -10.56 3.72
CA ASP A 17 -22.18 -10.65 3.89
C ASP A 17 -21.42 -9.33 3.60
N LEU A 18 -22.05 -8.32 3.01
CA LEU A 18 -21.37 -7.10 2.55
C LEU A 18 -21.96 -5.83 3.15
N ILE A 19 -21.11 -4.99 3.73
CA ILE A 19 -21.52 -3.70 4.29
C ILE A 19 -21.57 -2.64 3.18
N ASN A 20 -22.74 -2.04 2.95
CA ASN A 20 -22.90 -0.91 2.04
C ASN A 20 -23.63 0.25 2.75
N CYS A 21 -22.86 1.20 3.28
CA CYS A 21 -23.38 2.37 3.96
C CYS A 21 -22.78 3.67 3.40
N LEU A 22 -23.26 4.84 3.85
CA LEU A 22 -22.89 6.14 3.29
C LEU A 22 -21.40 6.45 3.39
N ASN A 23 -20.75 5.99 4.45
CA ASN A 23 -19.35 6.29 4.75
C ASN A 23 -18.42 5.07 4.75
N TYR A 24 -18.92 3.89 4.37
CA TYR A 24 -18.14 2.67 4.24
C TYR A 24 -18.83 1.67 3.31
N LYS A 25 -18.09 1.12 2.36
CA LYS A 25 -18.59 0.16 1.38
C LYS A 25 -17.60 -0.98 1.25
N MET A 26 -18.08 -2.21 1.39
CA MET A 26 -17.37 -3.43 1.00
C MET A 26 -17.76 -3.76 -0.44
N VAL A 27 -16.75 -3.97 -1.28
CA VAL A 27 -16.94 -4.17 -2.72
C VAL A 27 -16.21 -5.44 -3.14
N PRO A 28 -16.90 -6.45 -3.67
CA PRO A 28 -16.25 -7.65 -4.19
C PRO A 28 -15.54 -7.32 -5.51
N LEU A 29 -14.23 -7.53 -5.54
CA LEU A 29 -13.36 -7.18 -6.66
C LEU A 29 -12.29 -8.25 -6.83
N ASP A 30 -12.12 -8.77 -8.06
CA ASP A 30 -10.91 -9.49 -8.43
C ASP A 30 -9.89 -8.47 -8.96
N LEU A 31 -8.82 -8.26 -8.20
CA LEU A 31 -7.78 -7.32 -8.55
C LEU A 31 -6.89 -7.81 -9.71
N ASN A 32 -6.99 -9.08 -10.13
CA ASN A 32 -6.34 -9.53 -11.36
C ASN A 32 -7.03 -9.00 -12.63
N ASP A 33 -8.30 -8.62 -12.53
CA ASP A 33 -9.09 -8.04 -13.61
C ASP A 33 -9.26 -6.53 -13.42
N SER A 34 -8.22 -5.78 -13.78
CA SER A 34 -8.28 -4.30 -13.75
C SER A 34 -9.29 -3.70 -14.74
N SER A 35 -9.85 -4.49 -15.68
CA SER A 35 -10.79 -3.99 -16.69
C SER A 35 -12.18 -3.70 -16.12
N SER A 36 -12.62 -4.48 -15.13
CA SER A 36 -13.91 -4.30 -14.46
C SER A 36 -13.85 -3.31 -13.29
N PHE A 37 -12.65 -2.99 -12.80
CA PHE A 37 -12.41 -2.16 -11.61
C PHE A 37 -13.17 -0.82 -11.63
N GLU A 38 -13.02 -0.03 -12.70
CA GLU A 38 -13.67 1.28 -12.82
C GLU A 38 -15.21 1.15 -12.85
N LYS A 39 -15.72 0.19 -13.61
CA LYS A 39 -17.16 -0.06 -13.74
C LYS A 39 -17.79 -0.42 -12.39
N ILE A 40 -17.10 -1.27 -11.61
CA ILE A 40 -17.57 -1.69 -10.29
C ILE A 40 -17.50 -0.51 -9.32
N LEU A 41 -16.41 0.25 -9.26
CA LEU A 41 -16.35 1.43 -8.39
C LEU A 41 -17.46 2.45 -8.72
N LEU A 42 -17.78 2.67 -9.99
CA LEU A 42 -18.89 3.52 -10.41
C LEU A 42 -20.24 2.99 -9.91
N SER A 43 -20.47 1.68 -9.92
CA SER A 43 -21.72 1.09 -9.42
C SER A 43 -21.91 1.30 -7.91
N TYR A 44 -20.83 1.58 -7.18
CA TYR A 44 -20.83 1.92 -5.76
C TYR A 44 -20.73 3.43 -5.49
N ASN A 45 -20.96 4.26 -6.51
CA ASN A 45 -20.93 5.73 -6.45
C ASN A 45 -19.56 6.30 -6.04
N PHE A 46 -18.47 5.61 -6.40
CA PHE A 46 -17.12 6.14 -6.21
C PHE A 46 -16.91 7.40 -7.07
N ASP A 47 -16.37 8.46 -6.47
CA ASP A 47 -16.17 9.76 -7.13
C ASP A 47 -14.68 10.00 -7.46
N PHE A 48 -14.32 9.79 -8.72
CA PHE A 48 -12.95 9.96 -9.24
C PHE A 48 -12.44 11.40 -9.26
N ASN A 49 -13.26 12.40 -8.87
CA ASN A 49 -12.83 13.78 -8.75
C ASN A 49 -12.30 14.13 -7.34
N LYS A 50 -12.44 13.21 -6.37
CA LYS A 50 -11.96 13.42 -5.01
C LYS A 50 -10.51 12.95 -4.85
N PRO A 51 -9.69 13.64 -4.03
CA PRO A 51 -8.41 13.09 -3.60
C PRO A 51 -8.60 11.69 -3.00
N THR A 52 -7.83 10.71 -3.46
CA THR A 52 -7.98 9.31 -3.05
C THR A 52 -6.64 8.73 -2.65
N ILE A 53 -6.66 7.97 -1.56
CA ILE A 53 -5.55 7.14 -1.10
C ILE A 53 -5.95 5.68 -1.28
N PHE A 54 -5.14 4.94 -2.04
CA PHE A 54 -5.20 3.48 -2.16
C PHE A 54 -4.20 2.87 -1.18
N ILE A 55 -4.62 1.90 -0.39
CA ILE A 55 -3.75 1.19 0.55
C ILE A 55 -3.66 -0.26 0.11
N CYS A 56 -2.44 -0.72 -0.18
CA CYS A 56 -2.15 -2.09 -0.58
C CYS A 56 -1.16 -2.71 0.40
N GLU A 57 -1.69 -3.32 1.46
CA GLU A 57 -0.89 -3.93 2.52
C GLU A 57 -0.85 -5.46 2.31
N CYS A 58 0.28 -5.98 1.84
CA CYS A 58 0.49 -7.38 1.48
C CYS A 58 -0.58 -7.89 0.48
N VAL A 59 -0.79 -7.16 -0.62
CA VAL A 59 -1.80 -7.52 -1.65
C VAL A 59 -1.18 -7.75 -3.03
N LEU A 60 -0.48 -6.75 -3.58
CA LEU A 60 -0.11 -6.73 -5.00
C LEU A 60 0.87 -7.83 -5.37
N ILE A 61 1.75 -8.20 -4.45
CA ILE A 61 2.74 -9.28 -4.61
C ILE A 61 2.13 -10.67 -4.93
N TYR A 62 0.86 -10.90 -4.59
CA TYR A 62 0.17 -12.17 -4.84
C TYR A 62 -0.56 -12.22 -6.20
N LEU A 63 -0.82 -11.06 -6.81
CA LEU A 63 -1.47 -10.97 -8.11
C LEU A 63 -0.50 -11.37 -9.23
N GLU A 64 -1.02 -11.77 -10.38
CA GLU A 64 -0.16 -11.93 -11.55
C GLU A 64 0.64 -10.64 -11.80
N THR A 65 1.92 -10.79 -12.16
CA THR A 65 2.83 -9.64 -12.26
C THR A 65 2.31 -8.60 -13.27
N GLU A 66 1.78 -9.06 -14.40
CA GLU A 66 1.17 -8.18 -15.41
C GLU A 66 -0.14 -7.55 -14.90
N SER A 67 -0.98 -8.31 -14.20
CA SER A 67 -2.23 -7.79 -13.63
C SER A 67 -1.98 -6.72 -12.57
N SER A 68 -1.00 -6.92 -11.67
CA SER A 68 -0.63 -5.90 -10.69
C SER A 68 -0.01 -4.67 -11.34
N ASP A 69 0.82 -4.82 -12.38
CA ASP A 69 1.34 -3.69 -13.16
C ASP A 69 0.20 -2.89 -13.82
N ASN A 70 -0.77 -3.58 -14.42
CA ASN A 70 -1.95 -2.97 -15.04
C ASN A 70 -2.81 -2.24 -14.00
N LEU A 71 -3.01 -2.82 -12.82
CA LEU A 71 -3.74 -2.17 -11.72
C LEU A 71 -3.00 -0.91 -11.24
N ILE A 72 -1.70 -1.00 -10.93
CA ILE A 72 -0.89 0.15 -10.48
C ILE A 72 -0.96 1.30 -11.51
N LYS A 73 -0.85 0.98 -12.80
CA LYS A 73 -1.00 1.95 -13.88
C LYS A 73 -2.41 2.54 -13.93
N LYS A 74 -3.44 1.69 -13.88
CA LYS A 74 -4.84 2.15 -13.90
C LYS A 74 -5.12 3.11 -12.75
N LEU A 75 -4.62 2.84 -11.54
CA LEU A 75 -4.79 3.71 -10.37
C LEU A 75 -4.06 5.06 -10.49
N SER A 76 -2.97 5.14 -11.28
CA SER A 76 -2.28 6.41 -11.56
C SER A 76 -3.04 7.28 -12.56
N GLU A 77 -3.81 6.66 -13.46
CA GLU A 77 -4.56 7.32 -14.55
C GLU A 77 -6.03 7.63 -14.19
N LEU A 78 -6.64 6.85 -13.29
CA LEU A 78 -8.09 6.85 -13.05
C LEU A 78 -8.59 8.10 -12.30
N MET A 79 -7.78 8.66 -11.41
CA MET A 79 -8.16 9.81 -10.60
C MET A 79 -7.94 11.12 -11.38
N LYS A 80 -8.96 11.99 -11.39
CA LYS A 80 -8.88 13.32 -12.02
C LYS A 80 -8.29 14.38 -11.10
N ASN A 81 -8.21 14.07 -9.81
CA ASN A 81 -7.59 14.87 -8.76
C ASN A 81 -6.45 14.04 -8.16
N THR A 82 -5.95 14.39 -6.97
CA THR A 82 -4.83 13.70 -6.36
C THR A 82 -5.08 12.20 -6.20
N SER A 83 -4.17 11.40 -6.76
CA SER A 83 -4.06 9.96 -6.53
C SER A 83 -2.86 9.72 -5.65
N CYS A 84 -3.03 8.91 -4.60
CA CYS A 84 -1.94 8.43 -3.75
C CYS A 84 -2.10 6.92 -3.55
N ILE A 85 -1.00 6.18 -3.61
CA ILE A 85 -0.95 4.77 -3.26
C ILE A 85 0.11 4.55 -2.18
N ILE A 86 -0.27 3.80 -1.16
CA ILE A 86 0.60 3.36 -0.07
C ILE A 86 0.69 1.84 -0.15
N VAL A 87 1.91 1.31 -0.26
CA VAL A 87 2.15 -0.12 -0.41
C VAL A 87 3.09 -0.59 0.67
N TYR A 88 2.70 -1.67 1.36
CA TYR A 88 3.55 -2.41 2.26
C TYR A 88 3.63 -3.85 1.76
N GLU A 89 4.79 -4.30 1.30
CA GLU A 89 4.97 -5.68 0.80
C GLU A 89 6.45 -6.09 0.86
N GLN A 90 6.72 -7.33 0.44
CA GLN A 90 8.05 -7.92 0.49
C GLN A 90 8.95 -7.51 -0.68
N VAL A 91 10.25 -7.51 -0.40
CA VAL A 91 11.35 -7.55 -1.38
C VAL A 91 12.34 -8.63 -0.94
N THR A 92 13.08 -9.21 -1.88
CA THR A 92 14.16 -10.14 -1.52
C THR A 92 15.36 -10.01 -2.44
N TYR A 93 16.54 -9.99 -1.82
CA TYR A 93 17.82 -10.05 -2.51
C TYR A 93 18.37 -11.49 -2.58
N ASP A 94 17.70 -12.44 -1.91
CA ASP A 94 18.16 -13.82 -1.74
C ASP A 94 17.05 -14.80 -2.12
N ASP A 95 17.39 -15.73 -3.02
CA ASP A 95 16.54 -16.84 -3.41
C ASP A 95 16.20 -17.76 -2.22
N LYS A 96 17.04 -17.79 -1.17
CA LYS A 96 16.81 -18.60 0.04
C LYS A 96 15.66 -18.08 0.89
N TYR A 97 15.38 -16.77 0.86
CA TYR A 97 14.26 -16.16 1.59
C TYR A 97 12.90 -16.48 0.95
N LEU A 98 12.89 -17.02 -0.26
CA LEU A 98 11.68 -17.51 -0.95
C LEU A 98 11.16 -18.84 -0.37
N SER A 99 11.54 -19.24 0.83
CA SER A 99 11.05 -20.46 1.49
C SER A 99 9.51 -20.50 1.70
N PHE A 100 8.80 -19.38 1.49
CA PHE A 100 7.35 -19.31 1.35
C PHE A 100 6.80 -20.23 0.24
N ILE A 101 7.59 -20.47 -0.82
CA ILE A 101 7.26 -21.37 -1.91
C ILE A 101 6.99 -22.79 -1.38
N HIS A 102 7.74 -23.25 -0.38
CA HIS A 102 7.54 -24.57 0.24
C HIS A 102 6.24 -24.67 1.04
N ARG A 103 5.61 -23.53 1.36
CA ARG A 103 4.29 -23.45 2.01
C ARG A 103 3.16 -23.24 1.01
N GLY A 104 3.44 -23.32 -0.30
CA GLY A 104 2.45 -23.11 -1.37
C GLY A 104 2.09 -21.65 -1.62
N ILE A 105 2.82 -20.69 -1.04
CA ILE A 105 2.59 -19.26 -1.22
C ILE A 105 3.52 -18.75 -2.31
N ASN A 106 2.94 -18.28 -3.41
CA ASN A 106 3.69 -17.74 -4.54
C ASN A 106 3.66 -16.19 -4.51
N LEU A 107 4.82 -15.60 -4.26
CA LEU A 107 5.07 -14.16 -4.36
C LEU A 107 5.42 -13.85 -5.82
N LYS A 108 4.43 -13.54 -6.65
CA LYS A 108 4.58 -13.57 -8.12
C LYS A 108 5.42 -12.41 -8.64
N SER A 109 5.19 -11.19 -8.15
CA SER A 109 5.91 -10.00 -8.63
C SER A 109 7.36 -9.94 -8.14
N ILE A 110 7.71 -10.71 -7.11
CA ILE A 110 9.03 -10.64 -6.46
C ILE A 110 10.18 -11.00 -7.40
N TYR A 111 9.95 -11.87 -8.39
CA TYR A 111 10.98 -12.28 -9.36
C TYR A 111 11.32 -11.19 -10.39
N LYS A 112 10.40 -10.24 -10.61
CA LYS A 112 10.59 -9.10 -11.52
C LYS A 112 11.02 -7.85 -10.76
N TYR A 113 10.42 -7.63 -9.59
CA TYR A 113 10.61 -6.45 -8.75
C TYR A 113 11.16 -6.86 -7.39
N TYR A 114 12.40 -7.35 -7.39
CA TYR A 114 13.01 -8.04 -6.26
C TYR A 114 13.62 -7.11 -5.20
N ASN A 115 13.85 -5.84 -5.52
CA ASN A 115 14.45 -4.88 -4.59
C ASN A 115 13.79 -3.49 -4.63
N LEU A 116 14.16 -2.62 -3.69
CA LEU A 116 13.60 -1.26 -3.57
C LEU A 116 13.75 -0.44 -4.86
N GLN A 117 14.90 -0.54 -5.54
CA GLN A 117 15.15 0.20 -6.77
C GLN A 117 14.22 -0.26 -7.91
N THR A 118 14.06 -1.56 -8.10
CA THR A 118 13.15 -2.12 -9.11
C THR A 118 11.68 -1.79 -8.80
N GLN A 119 11.29 -1.76 -7.52
CA GLN A 119 9.97 -1.29 -7.10
C GLN A 119 9.80 0.21 -7.37
N LEU A 120 10.78 1.06 -7.05
CA LEU A 120 10.73 2.48 -7.36
C LEU A 120 10.56 2.72 -8.87
N GLU A 121 11.35 2.02 -9.70
CA GLU A 121 11.27 2.10 -11.16
C GLU A 121 9.93 1.60 -11.69
N ARG A 122 9.38 0.53 -11.11
CA ARG A 122 8.05 0.01 -11.42
C ARG A 122 7.01 1.11 -11.35
N TYR A 123 6.87 1.76 -10.20
CA TYR A 123 5.84 2.81 -10.01
C TYR A 123 6.08 4.02 -10.92
N LYS A 124 7.33 4.46 -11.09
CA LYS A 124 7.66 5.55 -12.02
C LYS A 124 7.27 5.21 -13.47
N SER A 125 7.58 4.01 -13.92
CA SER A 125 7.25 3.55 -15.27
C SER A 125 5.75 3.39 -15.52
N LEU A 126 4.96 3.19 -14.45
CA LEU A 126 3.51 3.01 -14.48
C LEU A 126 2.74 4.32 -14.20
N GLY A 127 3.40 5.47 -14.39
CA GLY A 127 2.76 6.78 -14.40
C GLY A 127 2.69 7.50 -13.06
N TRP A 128 3.36 6.99 -12.02
CA TRP A 128 3.49 7.71 -10.75
C TRP A 128 4.67 8.68 -10.77
N VAL A 129 4.39 9.97 -10.54
CA VAL A 129 5.38 11.05 -10.67
C VAL A 129 6.28 11.15 -9.44
N ASN A 130 5.68 11.19 -8.26
CA ASN A 130 6.41 11.26 -6.99
C ASN A 130 6.36 9.88 -6.35
N VAL A 131 7.52 9.28 -6.10
CA VAL A 131 7.64 7.93 -5.54
C VAL A 131 8.70 7.95 -4.46
N TYR A 132 8.32 7.51 -3.26
CA TYR A 132 9.16 7.39 -2.08
C TYR A 132 9.09 5.96 -1.59
N ILE A 133 10.22 5.37 -1.24
CA ILE A 133 10.31 3.98 -0.79
C ILE A 133 11.41 3.88 0.26
N ASN A 134 11.11 3.16 1.34
CA ASN A 134 12.05 2.85 2.41
C ASN A 134 11.80 1.41 2.85
N ASP A 135 12.87 0.66 3.15
CA ASP A 135 12.71 -0.60 3.88
C ASP A 135 12.27 -0.33 5.33
N MET A 136 11.86 -1.39 6.02
CA MET A 136 11.36 -1.23 7.39
C MET A 136 12.46 -0.88 8.41
N ASN A 137 13.73 -1.10 8.09
CA ASN A 137 14.83 -0.63 8.94
C ASN A 137 14.94 0.89 8.88
N GLU A 138 14.92 1.47 7.68
CA GLU A 138 14.88 2.92 7.51
C GLU A 138 13.64 3.53 8.18
N ILE A 139 12.47 2.90 8.04
CA ILE A 139 11.25 3.33 8.75
C ILE A 139 11.45 3.31 10.26
N TYR A 140 11.94 2.21 10.82
CA TYR A 140 12.20 2.12 12.26
C TYR A 140 13.20 3.17 12.70
N ASP A 141 14.36 3.25 12.05
CA ASP A 141 15.47 4.08 12.49
C ASP A 141 15.15 5.56 12.46
N TYR A 142 14.47 5.99 11.41
CA TYR A 142 14.32 7.41 11.12
C TYR A 142 12.91 7.92 11.40
N HIS A 143 11.87 7.17 11.01
CA HIS A 143 10.48 7.63 11.04
C HIS A 143 9.75 7.38 12.37
N ILE A 144 10.32 6.54 13.25
CA ILE A 144 9.80 6.32 14.60
C ILE A 144 10.68 7.07 15.60
N ASN A 145 10.06 7.95 16.38
CA ASN A 145 10.78 8.72 17.39
C ASN A 145 11.27 7.82 18.55
N MET A 146 12.30 8.27 19.26
CA MET A 146 12.92 7.50 20.35
C MET A 146 11.98 7.21 21.53
N GLU A 147 10.96 8.04 21.76
CA GLU A 147 10.01 7.80 22.85
C GLU A 147 9.08 6.62 22.53
N GLU A 148 8.61 6.53 21.29
CA GLU A 148 7.79 5.40 20.83
C GLU A 148 8.61 4.11 20.80
N LYS A 149 9.87 4.14 20.32
CA LYS A 149 10.77 2.97 20.37
C LYS A 149 10.92 2.43 21.80
N LYS A 150 11.22 3.32 22.76
CA LYS A 150 11.35 2.94 24.18
C LYS A 150 10.06 2.36 24.74
N LYS A 151 8.89 2.89 24.38
CA LYS A 151 7.61 2.32 24.83
C LYS A 151 7.42 0.91 24.28
N ILE A 152 7.74 0.67 23.01
CA ILE A 152 7.62 -0.64 22.37
C ILE A 152 8.59 -1.65 23.00
N GLU A 153 9.85 -1.27 23.19
CA GLU A 153 10.89 -2.12 23.81
C GLU A 153 10.60 -2.49 25.28
N LEU A 154 9.65 -1.80 25.93
CA LEU A 154 9.20 -2.12 27.29
C LEU A 154 8.04 -3.12 27.34
N ILE A 155 7.39 -3.42 26.20
CA ILE A 155 6.24 -4.34 26.15
C ILE A 155 6.71 -5.78 26.40
N GLU A 156 7.81 -6.17 25.76
CA GLU A 156 8.36 -7.52 25.83
C GLU A 156 9.90 -7.46 25.73
N MET A 157 10.58 -8.33 26.48
CA MET A 157 12.03 -8.45 26.38
C MET A 157 12.39 -9.12 25.04
N PHE A 158 13.20 -8.44 24.23
CA PHE A 158 13.57 -8.90 22.90
C PHE A 158 15.10 -8.89 22.75
N ASP A 159 15.70 -10.01 22.34
CA ASP A 159 17.16 -10.18 22.18
C ASP A 159 17.60 -10.54 20.75
N GLU A 160 16.70 -10.99 19.88
CA GLU A 160 16.93 -11.37 18.47
C GLU A 160 16.96 -10.17 17.50
N PHE A 161 17.69 -9.10 17.86
CA PHE A 161 17.74 -7.88 17.04
C PHE A 161 18.35 -8.10 15.66
N GLU A 162 19.33 -9.00 15.52
CA GLU A 162 19.98 -9.26 14.24
C GLU A 162 19.00 -9.91 13.25
N GLU A 163 18.28 -10.94 13.68
CA GLU A 163 17.24 -11.63 12.92
C GLU A 163 16.09 -10.69 12.57
N TRP A 164 15.68 -9.86 13.51
CA TRP A 164 14.64 -8.86 13.26
C TRP A 164 15.07 -7.83 12.23
N ARG A 165 16.30 -7.31 12.32
CA ARG A 165 16.85 -6.40 11.30
C ARG A 165 16.92 -7.06 9.93
N LEU A 166 17.32 -8.33 9.87
CA LEU A 166 17.29 -9.09 8.62
C LEU A 166 15.86 -9.16 8.05
N LEU A 167 14.86 -9.51 8.88
CA LEU A 167 13.47 -9.54 8.47
C LEU A 167 12.97 -8.17 7.97
N GLN A 168 13.31 -7.08 8.66
CA GLN A 168 12.90 -5.72 8.27
C GLN A 168 13.47 -5.29 6.90
N ASN A 169 14.65 -5.79 6.51
CA ASN A 169 15.23 -5.52 5.17
C ASN A 169 14.44 -6.19 4.02
N HIS A 170 13.58 -7.16 4.33
CA HIS A 170 12.77 -7.89 3.36
C HIS A 170 11.37 -7.31 3.17
N TYR A 171 11.06 -6.18 3.80
CA TYR A 171 9.80 -5.47 3.65
C TYR A 171 10.05 -3.99 3.40
N PHE A 172 9.13 -3.34 2.71
CA PHE A 172 9.20 -1.91 2.45
C PHE A 172 7.85 -1.24 2.61
N ILE A 173 7.90 0.08 2.84
CA ILE A 173 6.77 0.98 2.62
C ILE A 173 7.09 1.86 1.42
N LEU A 174 6.18 1.91 0.45
CA LEU A 174 6.21 2.81 -0.68
C LEU A 174 5.02 3.76 -0.62
N VAL A 175 5.29 5.04 -0.85
CA VAL A 175 4.28 6.07 -1.05
C VAL A 175 4.51 6.69 -2.42
N ALA A 176 3.51 6.57 -3.30
CA ALA A 176 3.53 7.19 -4.61
C ALA A 176 2.30 8.07 -4.81
N PHE A 177 2.48 9.25 -5.43
CA PHE A 177 1.37 10.16 -5.66
C PHE A 177 1.51 11.04 -6.91
N ASN A 178 0.36 11.30 -7.52
CA ASN A 178 0.14 12.25 -8.60
C ASN A 178 -0.79 13.35 -8.07
N CYS A 179 -0.34 14.61 -8.07
CA CYS A 179 -1.15 15.73 -7.63
C CYS A 179 -1.49 16.64 -8.81
N TYR A 180 -2.79 16.88 -9.00
CA TYR A 180 -3.30 17.75 -10.06
C TYR A 180 -3.78 19.11 -9.52
N ASN A 181 -3.79 19.27 -8.19
CA ASN A 181 -4.11 20.51 -7.47
C ASN A 181 -3.04 20.81 -6.42
N ASN A 182 -2.95 22.07 -5.98
CA ASN A 182 -2.00 22.54 -4.95
C ASN A 182 -2.32 21.96 -3.56
N ILE A 183 -1.90 20.72 -3.33
CA ILE A 183 -1.69 20.18 -1.97
C ILE A 183 -0.34 20.72 -1.47
N ASN A 184 -0.15 20.85 -0.15
CA ASN A 184 1.15 21.19 0.43
C ASN A 184 2.15 20.05 0.21
N LEU A 185 2.63 19.93 -1.03
CA LEU A 185 3.55 18.89 -1.47
C LEU A 185 4.88 19.00 -0.75
N GLU A 186 5.32 20.20 -0.37
CA GLU A 186 6.61 20.37 0.27
C GLU A 186 6.67 19.75 1.66
N GLU A 187 5.61 19.84 2.46
CA GLU A 187 5.58 19.21 3.78
C GLU A 187 5.53 17.68 3.68
N LEU A 188 4.78 17.14 2.72
CA LEU A 188 4.74 15.69 2.45
C LEU A 188 6.09 15.20 1.90
N LYS A 189 6.68 15.93 0.95
CA LYS A 189 8.01 15.61 0.42
C LYS A 189 9.05 15.64 1.53
N GLN A 190 9.06 16.70 2.35
CA GLN A 190 9.93 16.80 3.51
C GLN A 190 9.72 15.62 4.46
N PHE A 191 8.50 15.29 4.85
CA PHE A 191 8.25 14.13 5.70
C PHE A 191 8.82 12.82 5.10
N LEU A 192 8.68 12.63 3.79
CA LEU A 192 9.15 11.43 3.09
C LEU A 192 10.66 11.44 2.77
N THR A 193 11.34 12.60 2.77
CA THR A 193 12.78 12.70 2.46
C THR A 193 13.68 13.08 3.64
N CYS A 194 13.14 13.75 4.67
CA CYS A 194 13.94 14.53 5.62
C CYS A 194 14.84 13.73 6.57
N GLN A 195 14.82 12.40 6.57
CA GLN A 195 15.30 11.69 7.75
C GLN A 195 16.60 10.90 7.57
N LYS A 196 17.23 10.94 6.39
CA LYS A 196 18.58 10.37 6.21
C LYS A 196 19.72 11.28 6.72
N GLU A 197 19.41 12.48 7.24
CA GLU A 197 20.39 13.49 7.66
C GLU A 197 20.54 13.66 9.19
N LYS A 198 20.13 12.69 10.02
CA LYS A 198 20.35 12.73 11.47
C LYS A 198 21.30 11.64 11.97
#